data_AF-A0A202DM15-F1
#
_entry.id   AF-A0A202DM15-F1
#
_cell.length_a   1.000
_cell.length_b   1.000
_cell.length_c   1.000
_cell.angle_alpha   90.00
_cell.angle_beta   90.00
_cell.angle_gamma   90.00
#
_symmetry.space_group_name_H-M   'P 1'
#
loop_
_entity.id
_entity.type
_entity.pdbx_description
1 polymer ?
#
loop_
_entity_poly.entity_id
_entity_poly.type
_entity_poly.pdbx_seq_one_letter_code
_entity_poly.pdbx_strand_id
1 'polypeptide(L)'
;MMYLLTSDMKMKNKKGFTLLELLLVISIMILLMGMVGVSVGAAIERARISRARAESAELIRAWKQYYKTYGQWPDSFPANVNGRPFNKEMDGPAMAILLAQDPNDNPQNIKFIDLASAPNGFEDPWGNLYMIYFTAMNTDDVEVFETSVSLPANKRYIYEN
;
A
#
# COMPACT_ATOMS: atom_id res chain seq x y z
N MET A 1 -66.36 -63.78 -5.51
CA MET A 1 -65.40 -63.70 -4.39
C MET A 1 -64.40 -62.59 -4.72
N MET A 2 -64.59 -61.38 -4.20
CA MET A 2 -63.76 -60.19 -4.51
C MET A 2 -62.88 -59.89 -3.30
N TYR A 3 -61.55 -59.92 -3.45
CA TYR A 3 -60.61 -59.50 -2.41
C TYR A 3 -60.30 -58.01 -2.56
N LEU A 4 -60.61 -57.22 -1.54
CA LEU A 4 -60.17 -55.82 -1.42
C LEU A 4 -58.81 -55.80 -0.71
N LEU A 5 -57.75 -55.44 -1.43
CA LEU A 5 -56.48 -55.03 -0.84
C LEU A 5 -56.60 -53.54 -0.49
N THR A 6 -56.78 -53.23 0.80
CA THR A 6 -56.62 -51.86 1.30
C THR A 6 -55.13 -51.53 1.27
N SER A 7 -54.74 -50.58 0.42
CA SER A 7 -53.40 -50.01 0.43
C SER A 7 -53.33 -48.94 1.52
N ASP A 8 -52.54 -49.18 2.57
CA ASP A 8 -52.22 -48.19 3.60
C ASP A 8 -51.38 -47.05 2.99
N MET A 9 -52.05 -45.98 2.57
CA MET A 9 -51.41 -44.75 2.10
C MET A 9 -50.82 -43.98 3.28
N LYS A 10 -49.52 -44.20 3.53
CA LYS A 10 -48.73 -43.47 4.52
C LYS A 10 -48.56 -42.00 4.07
N MET A 11 -49.44 -41.13 4.57
CA MET A 11 -49.39 -39.68 4.32
C MET A 11 -48.06 -39.10 4.82
N LYS A 12 -47.19 -38.68 3.89
CA LYS A 12 -45.95 -37.95 4.23
C LYS A 12 -46.33 -36.55 4.69
N ASN A 13 -46.15 -36.25 5.98
CA ASN A 13 -46.28 -34.89 6.51
C ASN A 13 -45.26 -33.98 5.84
N LYS A 14 -45.71 -33.17 4.88
CA LYS A 14 -44.90 -32.09 4.30
C LYS A 14 -44.90 -30.93 5.29
N LYS A 15 -43.81 -30.78 6.05
CA LYS A 15 -43.60 -29.60 6.89
C LYS A 15 -43.33 -28.40 5.97
N GLY A 16 -44.18 -27.37 6.07
CA GLY A 16 -44.00 -26.11 5.36
C GLY A 16 -43.08 -25.16 6.13
N PHE A 17 -42.44 -24.24 5.41
CA PHE A 17 -41.61 -23.19 5.99
C PHE A 17 -42.49 -22.18 6.71
N THR A 18 -42.14 -21.84 7.95
CA THR A 18 -42.90 -20.85 8.73
C THR A 18 -42.43 -19.43 8.43
N LEU A 19 -43.32 -18.46 8.54
CA LEU A 19 -42.95 -17.03 8.46
C LEU A 19 -41.93 -16.66 9.54
N LEU A 20 -42.01 -17.33 10.69
CA LEU A 20 -41.10 -17.12 11.81
C LEU A 20 -39.69 -17.65 11.48
N GLU A 21 -39.56 -18.78 10.80
CA GLU A 21 -38.27 -19.29 10.32
C GLU A 21 -37.64 -18.34 9.31
N LEU A 22 -38.41 -17.74 8.40
CA LEU A 22 -37.87 -16.74 7.47
C LEU A 22 -37.43 -15.46 8.21
N LEU A 23 -38.24 -15.01 9.16
CA LEU A 23 -37.99 -13.81 9.96
C LEU A 23 -36.71 -13.97 10.80
N LEU A 24 -36.56 -15.10 11.50
CA LEU A 24 -35.40 -15.36 12.35
C LEU A 24 -34.10 -15.42 11.53
N VAL A 25 -34.15 -15.99 10.32
CA VAL A 25 -32.99 -16.04 9.42
C VAL A 25 -32.54 -14.64 9.02
N ILE A 26 -33.46 -13.77 8.56
CA ILE A 26 -33.08 -12.39 8.19
C ILE A 26 -32.64 -11.58 9.41
N SER A 27 -33.22 -11.83 10.60
CA SER A 27 -32.77 -11.19 11.85
C SER A 27 -31.33 -11.55 12.19
N ILE A 28 -30.95 -12.83 12.08
CA ILE A 28 -29.58 -13.28 12.33
C ILE A 28 -28.64 -12.77 11.24
N MET A 29 -29.07 -12.72 9.97
CA MET A 29 -28.27 -12.15 8.89
C MET A 29 -27.92 -10.68 9.15
N ILE A 30 -28.88 -9.87 9.58
CA ILE A 30 -28.65 -8.44 9.91
C ILE A 30 -27.65 -8.29 11.06
N LEU A 31 -27.77 -9.11 12.11
CA LEU A 31 -26.83 -9.10 13.24
C LEU A 31 -25.40 -9.44 12.80
N LEU A 32 -25.24 -10.49 11.99
CA LEU A 32 -23.93 -10.89 11.47
C LEU A 32 -23.34 -9.83 10.53
N MET A 33 -24.15 -9.24 9.66
CA MET A 33 -23.73 -8.17 8.76
C MET A 33 -23.22 -6.94 9.54
N GLY A 34 -23.89 -6.58 10.64
CA GLY A 34 -23.45 -5.48 11.52
C GLY A 34 -22.06 -5.72 12.13
N MET A 35 -21.72 -6.97 12.46
CA MET A 35 -20.44 -7.31 13.08
C MET A 35 -19.27 -7.32 12.07
N VAL A 36 -19.51 -7.70 10.82
CA VAL A 36 -18.46 -7.79 9.78
C VAL A 36 -17.94 -6.41 9.36
N GLY A 37 -18.78 -5.37 9.37
CA GLY A 37 -18.40 -4.05 8.88
C GLY A 37 -17.23 -3.38 9.61
N VAL A 38 -17.05 -3.64 10.91
CA VAL A 38 -16.06 -2.94 11.75
C VAL A 38 -14.62 -3.46 11.53
N SER A 39 -14.44 -4.72 11.13
CA SER A 39 -13.10 -5.34 11.02
C SER A 39 -12.40 -5.06 9.69
N VAL A 40 -13.16 -4.84 8.61
CA VAL A 40 -12.63 -4.68 7.25
C VAL A 40 -11.83 -3.39 7.09
N GLY A 41 -12.30 -2.27 7.67
CA GLY A 41 -11.62 -0.98 7.55
C GLY A 41 -10.21 -0.98 8.16
N ALA A 42 -10.05 -1.57 9.35
CA ALA A 42 -8.76 -1.67 10.01
C ALA A 42 -7.78 -2.60 9.26
N ALA A 43 -8.28 -3.66 8.63
CA ALA A 43 -7.46 -4.57 7.84
C ALA A 43 -6.94 -3.90 6.56
N ILE A 44 -7.79 -3.14 5.86
CA ILE A 44 -7.40 -2.37 4.67
C ILE A 44 -6.33 -1.34 5.03
N GLU A 45 -6.50 -0.61 6.13
CA GLU A 45 -5.52 0.40 6.53
C GLU A 45 -4.18 -0.21 6.91
N ARG A 46 -4.18 -1.35 7.61
CA ARG A 46 -2.93 -2.09 7.89
C ARG A 46 -2.24 -2.56 6.61
N ALA A 47 -3.00 -3.02 5.62
CA ALA A 47 -2.46 -3.42 4.33
C ALA A 47 -1.83 -2.23 3.59
N ARG A 48 -2.49 -1.06 3.61
CA ARG A 48 -1.94 0.19 3.05
C ARG A 48 -0.63 0.59 3.73
N ILE A 49 -0.58 0.60 5.06
CA ILE A 49 0.65 0.92 5.81
C ILE A 49 1.77 -0.08 5.50
N SER A 50 1.45 -1.38 5.45
CA SER A 50 2.44 -2.41 5.12
C SER A 50 3.00 -2.24 3.71
N ARG A 51 2.13 -1.92 2.74
CA ARG A 51 2.53 -1.62 1.37
C ARG A 51 3.45 -0.39 1.33
N ALA A 52 3.05 0.69 2.00
CA ALA A 52 3.82 1.92 2.01
C ALA A 52 5.23 1.77 2.60
N ARG A 53 5.38 0.91 3.61
CA ARG A 53 6.68 0.56 4.21
C ARG A 53 7.59 -0.21 3.26
N ALA A 54 7.03 -1.16 2.51
CA ALA A 54 7.80 -1.95 1.56
C ALA A 54 8.29 -1.05 0.39
N GLU A 55 7.37 -0.25 -0.15
CA GLU A 55 7.64 0.70 -1.22
C GLU A 55 8.69 1.75 -0.81
N SER A 56 8.58 2.29 0.42
CA SER A 56 9.55 3.26 0.94
C SER A 56 10.95 2.66 1.12
N ALA A 57 11.04 1.44 1.65
CA ALA A 57 12.32 0.73 1.79
C ALA A 57 12.98 0.44 0.45
N GLU A 58 12.19 0.15 -0.59
CA GLU A 58 12.69 -0.05 -1.95
C GLU A 58 13.23 1.23 -2.56
N LEU A 59 12.53 2.36 -2.39
CA LEU A 59 13.03 3.68 -2.80
C LEU A 59 14.37 4.02 -2.13
N ILE A 60 14.50 3.80 -0.81
CA ILE A 60 15.77 4.04 -0.11
C ILE A 60 16.88 3.20 -0.74
N ARG A 61 16.62 1.91 -1.01
CA ARG A 61 17.61 1.01 -1.60
C ARG A 61 18.04 1.48 -2.98
N ALA A 62 17.09 1.90 -3.82
CA ALA A 62 17.37 2.43 -5.15
C ALA A 62 18.26 3.68 -5.09
N TRP A 63 17.93 4.64 -4.22
CA TRP A 63 18.73 5.86 -4.04
C TRP A 63 20.11 5.60 -3.41
N LYS A 64 20.21 4.67 -2.46
CA LYS A 64 21.50 4.22 -1.93
C LYS A 64 22.36 3.61 -3.04
N GLN A 65 21.77 2.83 -3.94
CA GLN A 65 22.49 2.24 -5.07
C GLN A 65 22.91 3.30 -6.09
N TYR A 66 22.08 4.30 -6.35
CA TYR A 66 22.43 5.45 -7.17
C TYR A 66 23.65 6.18 -6.59
N TYR A 67 23.61 6.53 -5.30
CA TYR A 67 24.71 7.22 -4.63
C TYR A 67 26.01 6.39 -4.63
N LYS A 68 25.92 5.07 -4.41
CA LYS A 68 27.07 4.16 -4.52
C LYS A 68 27.68 4.10 -5.92
N THR A 69 26.87 4.34 -6.95
CA THR A 69 27.31 4.27 -8.35
C THR A 69 27.99 5.58 -8.77
N TYR A 70 27.37 6.71 -8.43
CA TYR A 70 27.80 8.03 -8.91
C TYR A 70 28.62 8.84 -7.91
N GLY A 71 28.59 8.47 -6.62
CA GLY A 71 29.28 9.17 -5.53
C GLY A 71 28.68 10.54 -5.18
N GLN A 72 27.60 10.93 -5.85
CA GLN A 72 26.91 12.19 -5.67
C GLN A 72 25.40 12.02 -5.88
N TRP A 73 24.63 12.99 -5.42
CA TRP A 73 23.20 13.08 -5.72
C TRP A 73 22.97 13.71 -7.10
N PRO A 74 21.78 13.50 -7.72
CA PRO A 74 21.45 14.12 -8.99
C PRO A 74 21.58 15.65 -8.96
N ASP A 75 22.08 16.25 -10.03
CA ASP A 75 22.26 17.70 -10.13
C ASP A 75 20.91 18.44 -10.22
N SER A 76 19.87 17.74 -10.70
CA SER A 76 18.49 18.23 -10.71
C SER A 76 17.85 18.34 -9.32
N PHE A 77 18.49 17.80 -8.27
CA PHE A 77 17.95 17.86 -6.92
C PHE A 77 18.28 19.21 -6.28
N PRO A 78 17.34 19.79 -5.51
CA PRO A 78 17.54 21.12 -4.94
C PRO A 78 18.75 21.12 -4.01
N ALA A 79 19.70 22.04 -4.26
CA ALA A 79 20.85 22.22 -3.38
C ALA A 79 20.39 22.50 -1.93
N ASN A 80 21.16 22.01 -0.96
CA ASN A 80 20.88 22.22 0.46
C ASN A 80 20.79 23.72 0.77
N VAL A 81 19.58 24.22 0.98
CA VAL A 81 19.35 25.60 1.42
C VAL A 81 19.27 25.60 2.94
N ASN A 82 20.27 26.19 3.59
CA ASN A 82 20.31 26.43 5.04
C ASN A 82 20.47 25.17 5.93
N GLY A 83 21.25 24.17 5.54
CA GLY A 83 21.56 23.01 6.39
C GLY A 83 20.38 22.07 6.63
N ARG A 84 19.35 22.12 5.79
CA ARG A 84 18.21 21.21 5.83
C ARG A 84 18.51 19.95 5.02
N PRO A 85 18.00 18.77 5.41
CA PRO A 85 18.11 17.58 4.58
C PRO A 85 17.52 17.88 3.18
N PHE A 86 18.10 17.26 2.16
CA PHE A 86 17.60 17.36 0.79
C PHE A 86 16.22 16.72 0.73
N ASN A 87 15.19 17.49 0.38
CA ASN A 87 13.82 16.98 0.26
C ASN A 87 13.48 16.89 -1.22
N LYS A 88 13.13 15.69 -1.71
CA LYS A 88 12.66 15.50 -3.08
C LYS A 88 11.39 14.68 -3.10
N GLU A 89 10.39 15.18 -3.82
CA GLU A 89 9.18 14.43 -4.16
C GLU A 89 9.52 13.41 -5.24
N MET A 90 8.98 12.19 -5.13
CA MET A 90 9.10 11.13 -6.14
C MET A 90 8.15 11.39 -7.30
N ASP A 91 8.29 12.57 -7.91
CA ASP A 91 7.61 12.98 -9.13
C ASP A 91 8.15 12.20 -10.36
N GLY A 92 7.50 12.40 -11.51
CA GLY A 92 7.93 11.80 -12.78
C GLY A 92 9.43 11.96 -13.07
N PRO A 93 10.00 13.19 -12.96
CA PRO A 93 11.45 13.40 -13.11
C PRO A 93 12.32 12.60 -12.14
N ALA A 94 12.00 12.56 -10.84
CA ALA A 94 12.76 11.74 -9.89
C ALA A 94 12.72 10.25 -10.24
N MET A 95 11.56 9.75 -10.67
CA MET A 95 11.41 8.37 -11.09
C MET A 95 12.14 8.08 -12.40
N ALA A 96 12.19 9.05 -13.33
CA ALA A 96 12.92 8.92 -14.58
C ALA A 96 14.41 8.63 -14.35
N ILE A 97 15.02 9.24 -13.34
CA ILE A 97 16.42 8.96 -12.95
C ILE A 97 16.57 7.50 -12.53
N LEU A 98 15.73 7.00 -11.62
CA LEU A 98 15.81 5.62 -11.13
C LEU A 98 15.44 4.56 -12.18
N LEU A 99 14.58 4.92 -13.12
CA LEU A 99 14.10 4.04 -14.20
C LEU A 99 14.99 4.08 -15.45
N ALA A 100 16.13 4.76 -15.37
CA ALA A 100 17.09 4.88 -16.47
C ALA A 100 16.52 5.60 -17.71
N GLN A 101 15.70 6.61 -17.47
CA GLN A 101 15.06 7.44 -18.49
C GLN A 101 15.64 8.87 -18.52
N ASP A 102 16.46 9.25 -17.55
CA ASP A 102 17.17 10.54 -17.51
C ASP A 102 18.66 10.38 -17.81
N PRO A 103 19.14 10.73 -19.02
CA PRO A 103 20.54 10.59 -19.39
C PRO A 103 21.45 11.66 -18.75
N ASN A 104 20.92 12.75 -18.21
CA ASN A 104 21.73 13.80 -17.58
C ASN A 104 22.17 13.37 -16.18
N ASP A 105 21.21 12.90 -15.38
CA ASP A 105 21.45 12.48 -14.00
C ASP A 105 21.77 10.98 -13.88
N ASN A 106 21.44 10.16 -14.87
CA ASN A 106 21.79 8.74 -14.93
C ASN A 106 22.48 8.40 -16.26
N PRO A 107 23.70 8.92 -16.51
CA PRO A 107 24.39 8.76 -17.79
C PRO A 107 24.76 7.32 -18.11
N GLN A 108 24.87 6.44 -17.11
CA GLN A 108 25.13 5.02 -17.33
C GLN A 108 23.86 4.21 -17.64
N ASN A 109 22.69 4.84 -17.67
CA ASN A 109 21.41 4.19 -18.01
C ASN A 109 21.15 2.93 -17.15
N ILE A 110 21.43 3.04 -15.85
CA ILE A 110 21.27 1.94 -14.89
C ILE A 110 19.87 2.01 -14.28
N LYS A 111 19.12 0.92 -14.38
CA LYS A 111 17.82 0.80 -13.70
C LYS A 111 18.04 0.45 -12.22
N PHE A 112 17.69 1.38 -11.34
CA PHE A 112 17.85 1.24 -9.89
C PHE A 112 16.60 0.70 -9.19
N ILE A 113 15.44 0.77 -9.85
CA ILE A 113 14.17 0.29 -9.31
C ILE A 113 13.31 -0.32 -10.42
N ASP A 114 12.54 -1.36 -10.11
CA ASP A 114 11.60 -1.99 -11.04
C ASP A 114 10.16 -1.86 -10.53
N LEU A 115 9.73 -0.62 -10.36
CA LEU A 115 8.38 -0.29 -9.98
C LEU A 115 7.68 0.41 -11.14
N ALA A 116 6.39 0.10 -11.32
CA ALA A 116 5.56 0.79 -12.30
C ALA A 116 5.49 2.27 -11.93
N SER A 117 6.06 3.15 -12.75
CA SER A 117 5.90 4.60 -12.60
C SER A 117 4.44 4.95 -12.86
N ALA A 118 3.79 5.64 -11.92
CA ALA A 118 2.53 6.29 -12.22
C ALA A 118 2.81 7.54 -13.09
N PRO A 119 1.80 8.05 -13.83
CA PRO A 119 1.97 9.22 -14.69
C PRO A 119 2.50 10.46 -13.96
N ASN A 120 2.19 10.59 -12.66
CA ASN A 120 2.57 11.73 -11.82
C ASN A 120 3.86 11.47 -11.01
N GLY A 121 4.43 10.26 -11.08
CA GLY A 121 5.53 9.82 -10.22
C GLY A 121 5.20 8.54 -9.47
N PHE A 122 5.71 8.41 -8.25
CA PHE A 122 5.49 7.27 -7.38
C PHE A 122 4.62 7.70 -6.20
N GLU A 123 3.37 7.23 -6.20
CA GLU A 123 2.31 7.60 -5.27
C GLU A 123 2.15 6.55 -4.16
N ASP A 124 1.86 7.03 -2.95
CA ASP A 124 1.53 6.22 -1.80
C ASP A 124 0.09 5.64 -1.88
N PRO A 125 -0.28 4.69 -1.00
CA PRO A 125 -1.62 4.11 -0.97
C PRO A 125 -2.76 5.10 -0.67
N TRP A 126 -2.45 6.35 -0.32
CA TRP A 126 -3.39 7.44 -0.08
C TRP A 126 -3.41 8.48 -1.22
N GLY A 127 -2.61 8.30 -2.27
CA GLY A 127 -2.56 9.12 -3.48
C GLY A 127 -1.61 10.32 -3.41
N ASN A 128 -0.73 10.40 -2.42
CA ASN A 128 0.30 11.45 -2.35
C ASN A 128 1.63 10.93 -2.88
N LEU A 129 2.47 11.81 -3.45
CA LEU A 129 3.82 11.42 -3.84
C LEU A 129 4.69 11.09 -2.61
N TYR A 130 5.51 10.06 -2.73
CA TYR A 130 6.54 9.78 -1.72
C TYR A 130 7.53 10.94 -1.63
N MET A 131 8.04 11.21 -0.42
CA MET A 131 9.11 12.19 -0.20
C MET A 131 10.36 11.48 0.32
N ILE A 132 11.51 11.80 -0.25
CA ILE A 132 12.78 11.30 0.28
C ILE A 132 13.57 12.42 0.93
N TYR A 133 14.27 12.08 2.01
CA TYR A 133 15.07 12.99 2.79
C TYR A 133 16.51 12.49 2.83
N PHE A 134 17.40 13.18 2.13
CA PHE A 134 18.81 12.88 2.24
C PHE A 134 19.40 13.77 3.34
N THR A 135 19.72 13.16 4.47
CA THR A 135 20.44 13.86 5.53
C THR A 135 21.93 13.55 5.37
N ALA A 136 22.73 14.59 5.13
CA ALA A 136 24.17 14.50 5.27
C ALA A 136 24.49 15.08 6.65
N MET A 137 24.50 14.26 7.70
CA MET A 137 25.02 14.68 9.00
C MET A 137 26.38 14.04 9.27
N ASN A 138 27.40 14.89 9.30
CA ASN A 138 28.68 14.64 9.94
C ASN A 138 28.49 14.73 11.45
N THR A 139 28.75 13.65 12.17
CA THR A 139 29.29 13.68 13.55
C THR A 139 30.12 12.42 13.83
N ASP A 140 29.83 11.27 13.20
CA ASP A 140 30.58 10.00 13.39
C ASP A 140 30.83 9.19 12.10
N ASP A 141 30.93 9.82 10.91
CA ASP A 141 31.14 9.12 9.61
C ASP A 141 30.08 8.04 9.25
N VAL A 142 28.82 8.22 9.67
CA VAL A 142 27.70 7.34 9.29
C VAL A 142 26.72 8.10 8.41
N GLU A 143 26.69 7.78 7.12
CA GLU A 143 25.67 8.28 6.19
C GLU A 143 24.30 7.65 6.51
N VAL A 144 23.39 8.45 7.05
CA VAL A 144 22.00 8.04 7.32
C VAL A 144 21.13 8.43 6.12
N PHE A 145 20.43 7.46 5.55
CA PHE A 145 19.51 7.69 4.42
C PHE A 145 18.08 7.46 4.90
N GLU A 146 17.27 8.52 4.91
CA GLU A 146 15.90 8.47 5.40
C GLU A 146 14.90 8.65 4.25
N THR A 147 13.80 7.91 4.30
CA THR A 147 12.63 8.20 3.46
C THR A 147 11.46 8.51 4.37
N SER A 148 10.58 9.40 3.92
CA SER A 148 9.35 9.66 4.64
C SER A 148 8.15 9.55 3.71
N VAL A 149 7.07 9.05 4.25
CA VAL A 149 5.79 9.06 3.55
C VAL A 149 4.98 10.23 4.10
N SER A 150 4.50 11.11 3.21
CA SER A 150 3.67 12.25 3.59
C SER A 150 2.21 11.80 3.62
N LEU A 151 1.68 11.51 4.80
CA LEU A 151 0.28 11.10 4.95
C LEU A 151 -0.69 12.29 4.93
N PRO A 152 -1.96 12.09 4.53
CA PRO A 152 -3.02 13.04 4.83
C PRO A 152 -3.15 13.20 6.36
N ALA A 153 -3.23 14.44 6.85
CA ALA A 153 -3.31 14.84 8.27
C ALA A 153 -1.99 15.02 9.04
N ASN A 154 -0.91 15.47 8.39
CA ASN A 154 0.29 16.01 9.05
C ASN A 154 1.04 15.00 9.96
N LYS A 155 0.89 13.70 9.69
CA LYS A 155 1.67 12.63 10.34
C LYS A 155 2.72 12.12 9.37
N ARG A 156 3.98 12.48 9.60
CA ARG A 156 5.12 11.93 8.88
C ARG A 156 5.61 10.70 9.62
N TYR A 157 5.57 9.53 8.99
CA TYR A 157 6.34 8.40 9.47
C TYR A 157 7.72 8.50 8.82
N ILE A 158 8.72 8.81 9.65
CA ILE A 158 10.13 8.67 9.31
C ILE A 158 10.41 7.17 9.39
N TYR A 159 10.75 6.56 8.26
CA TYR A 159 11.16 5.17 8.23
C TYR A 159 12.69 5.15 8.26
N GLU A 160 13.23 5.12 9.48
CA GLU A 160 14.63 4.81 9.70
C GLU A 160 14.85 3.32 9.42
N ASN A 161 16.00 3.00 8.82
CA ASN A 161 16.48 1.64 8.64
C ASN A 161 17.66 1.44 9.59
#